data_AF-A0A7K8JE84-F1
#
_entry.id   AF-A0A7K8JE84-F1
#
_cell.length_a   1.000
_cell.length_b   1.000
_cell.length_c   1.000
_cell.angle_alpha   90.00
_cell.angle_beta   90.00
_cell.angle_gamma   90.00
#
_symmetry.space_group_name_H-M   'P 1'
#
loop_
_entity.id
_entity.type
_entity.pdbx_description
1 polymer ?
#
loop_
_entity_poly.entity_id
_entity_poly.type
_entity_poly.pdbx_seq_one_letter_code
_entity_poly.pdbx_strand_id
1 'polypeptide(L)'
;REDCGDRGATLLLPRDRFELELFNDSLRCHLTGRNFWTGLWEPAAETGWTWVNGFRLDQDRFQLDHRERPGQCGTLRSSRIIPQDYGLELQWICQREAIKL
;
A
#
# COMPACT_ATOMS: atom_id res chain seq x y z
N ARG A 1 2.59 9.75 4.39
CA ARG A 1 3.67 9.04 5.15
C ARG A 1 3.84 9.65 6.53
N GLU A 2 4.08 10.96 6.60
CA GLU A 2 4.33 11.71 7.84
C GLU A 2 3.21 11.52 8.88
N ASP A 3 1.94 11.68 8.51
CA ASP A 3 0.82 11.50 9.46
C ASP A 3 0.80 10.13 10.17
N CYS A 4 1.14 9.03 9.48
CA CYS A 4 1.24 7.74 10.15
C CYS A 4 2.46 7.71 11.10
N GLY A 5 3.59 8.27 10.68
CA GLY A 5 4.82 8.35 11.47
C GLY A 5 4.60 9.12 12.77
N ASP A 6 3.92 10.27 12.71
CA ASP A 6 3.59 11.10 13.87
C ASP A 6 2.70 10.37 14.90
N ARG A 7 1.98 9.34 14.46
CA ARG A 7 1.11 8.49 15.30
C ARG A 7 1.81 7.22 15.81
N GLY A 8 3.12 7.07 15.58
CA GLY A 8 3.88 5.85 15.88
C GLY A 8 3.42 4.65 15.05
N ALA A 9 3.00 4.90 13.81
CA ALA A 9 2.51 3.91 12.86
C ALA A 9 3.26 4.00 11.53
N THR A 10 3.01 3.06 10.63
CA THR A 10 3.46 3.11 9.24
C THR A 10 2.27 3.10 8.31
N LEU A 11 2.43 3.58 7.07
CA LEU A 11 1.46 3.28 6.01
C LEU A 11 1.30 1.76 5.86
N LEU A 12 0.12 1.30 5.44
CA LEU A 12 -0.21 -0.12 5.26
C LEU A 12 0.87 -0.86 4.44
N LEU A 13 1.40 -1.96 4.99
CA LEU A 13 2.39 -2.86 4.38
C LEU A 13 1.88 -4.31 4.45
N PRO A 14 0.99 -4.73 3.55
CA PRO A 14 0.60 -6.13 3.47
C PRO A 14 1.83 -6.99 3.13
N ARG A 15 2.03 -8.08 3.88
CA ARG A 15 3.13 -9.04 3.69
C ARG A 15 2.89 -9.98 2.52
N ASP A 16 1.61 -10.26 2.25
CA ASP A 16 1.16 -11.16 1.21
C ASP A 16 -0.29 -10.85 0.78
N ARG A 17 -0.78 -11.63 -0.19
CA ARG A 17 -2.14 -11.53 -0.71
C ARG A 17 -3.20 -11.85 0.35
N PHE A 18 -2.91 -12.77 1.27
CA PHE A 18 -3.85 -13.17 2.30
C PHE A 18 -4.08 -12.04 3.30
N GLU A 19 -3.02 -11.37 3.75
CA GLU A 19 -3.13 -10.20 4.60
C GLU A 19 -3.84 -9.03 3.88
N LEU A 20 -3.60 -8.88 2.58
CA LEU A 20 -4.29 -7.89 1.75
C LEU A 20 -5.80 -8.18 1.66
N GLU A 21 -6.21 -9.44 1.51
CA GLU A 21 -7.60 -9.88 1.56
C GLU A 21 -8.23 -9.63 2.94
N LEU A 22 -7.51 -9.91 4.03
CA LEU A 22 -7.97 -9.61 5.39
C LEU A 22 -8.21 -8.11 5.62
N PHE A 23 -7.33 -7.25 5.13
CA PHE A 23 -7.54 -5.80 5.18
C PHE A 23 -8.75 -5.40 4.35
N ASN A 24 -8.92 -5.97 3.17
CA ASN A 24 -10.07 -5.70 2.34
C ASN A 24 -11.38 -6.08 3.01
N ASP A 25 -11.44 -7.24 3.66
CA ASP A 25 -12.64 -7.70 4.35
C ASP A 25 -12.95 -6.85 5.59
N SER A 26 -11.92 -6.53 6.37
CA SER A 26 -12.05 -5.70 7.57
C SER A 26 -12.46 -4.26 7.26
N LEU A 27 -11.98 -3.73 6.14
CA LEU A 27 -12.21 -2.34 5.71
C LEU A 27 -13.23 -2.24 4.57
N ARG A 28 -13.93 -3.33 4.22
CA ARG A 28 -14.76 -3.43 3.01
C ARG A 28 -15.75 -2.27 2.85
N CYS A 29 -16.41 -1.90 3.95
CA CYS A 29 -17.37 -0.78 3.98
C CYS A 29 -16.71 0.58 3.68
N HIS A 30 -15.42 0.74 3.99
CA HIS A 30 -14.65 1.96 3.75
C HIS A 30 -13.93 1.95 2.40
N LEU A 31 -13.51 0.78 1.91
CA LEU A 31 -12.75 0.62 0.66
C LEU A 31 -13.61 0.57 -0.60
N THR A 32 -14.93 0.43 -0.47
CA THR A 32 -15.82 0.31 -1.62
C THR A 32 -15.80 1.58 -2.47
N GLY A 33 -15.34 1.45 -3.72
CA GLY A 33 -15.31 2.54 -4.70
C GLY A 33 -14.18 3.57 -4.52
N ARG A 34 -13.26 3.39 -3.57
CA ARG A 34 -12.20 4.36 -3.25
C ARG A 34 -10.82 3.71 -3.27
N ASN A 35 -9.81 4.52 -3.54
CA ASN A 35 -8.40 4.14 -3.45
C ASN A 35 -7.80 4.71 -2.17
N PHE A 36 -6.99 3.91 -1.47
CA PHE A 36 -6.31 4.34 -0.25
C PHE A 36 -4.81 4.18 -0.41
N TRP A 37 -4.04 5.22 -0.07
CA TRP A 37 -2.58 5.13 -0.08
C TRP A 37 -2.10 4.03 0.86
N THR A 38 -1.17 3.22 0.34
CA THR A 38 -0.41 2.22 1.09
C THR A 38 1.05 2.67 1.23
N GLY A 39 1.88 1.87 1.88
CA GLY A 39 3.31 2.12 1.97
C GLY A 39 4.10 1.73 0.73
N LEU A 40 3.45 1.38 -0.38
CA LEU A 40 4.11 1.03 -1.62
C LEU A 40 4.41 2.29 -2.45
N TRP A 41 5.66 2.45 -2.88
CA TRP A 41 6.10 3.58 -3.70
C TRP A 41 7.13 3.12 -4.74
N GLU A 42 7.19 3.82 -5.88
CA GLU A 42 8.22 3.61 -6.89
C GLU A 42 9.26 4.74 -6.82
N PRO A 43 10.52 4.46 -6.43
CA PRO A 43 11.54 5.51 -6.31
C PRO A 43 12.01 6.04 -7.67
N ALA A 44 12.12 5.13 -8.64
CA ALA A 44 12.57 5.38 -10.01
C ALA A 44 12.29 4.15 -10.88
N ALA A 45 12.18 4.36 -12.19
CA ALA A 45 11.86 3.34 -13.20
C ALA A 45 12.82 2.13 -13.20
N GLU A 46 14.04 2.28 -12.67
CA GLU A 46 15.06 1.23 -12.65
C GLU A 46 15.08 0.41 -11.33
N THR A 47 14.50 0.97 -10.26
CA THR A 47 14.53 0.34 -8.93
C THR A 47 13.33 -0.55 -8.65
N GLY A 48 12.22 -0.32 -9.36
CA GLY A 48 10.95 -1.01 -9.18
C GLY A 48 10.24 -0.65 -7.88
N TRP A 49 9.08 -1.27 -7.66
CA TRP A 49 8.24 -1.05 -6.49
C TRP A 49 8.91 -1.45 -5.18
N THR A 50 8.91 -0.53 -4.22
CA THR A 50 9.51 -0.70 -2.90
C THR A 50 8.53 -0.28 -1.81
N TRP A 51 8.54 -0.98 -0.68
CA TRP A 51 7.79 -0.60 0.51
C TRP A 51 8.53 0.50 1.29
N VAL A 52 7.84 1.32 2.09
CA VAL A 52 8.49 2.36 2.91
C VAL A 52 9.45 1.81 3.98
N ASN A 53 9.44 0.50 4.24
CA ASN A 53 10.42 -0.18 5.09
C ASN A 53 11.70 -0.62 4.33
N GLY A 54 11.80 -0.32 3.03
CA GLY A 54 12.96 -0.61 2.20
C GLY A 54 12.94 -1.98 1.51
N PHE A 55 11.96 -2.85 1.81
CA PHE A 55 11.86 -4.13 1.12
C PHE A 55 11.25 -3.95 -0.28
N ARG A 56 11.83 -4.63 -1.27
CA ARG A 56 11.26 -4.72 -2.62
C ARG A 56 9.96 -5.51 -2.60
N LEU A 57 9.04 -5.11 -3.49
CA LEU A 57 7.81 -5.86 -3.69
C LEU A 57 8.08 -7.21 -4.37
N ASP A 58 7.55 -8.27 -3.80
CA ASP A 58 7.44 -9.58 -4.44
C ASP A 58 6.26 -9.57 -5.42
N GLN A 59 6.51 -9.19 -6.68
CA GLN A 59 5.45 -9.00 -7.67
C GLN A 59 4.61 -10.25 -7.93
N ASP A 60 5.23 -11.44 -7.91
CA ASP A 60 4.56 -12.73 -8.12
C ASP A 60 3.55 -13.01 -7.01
N ARG A 61 3.90 -12.68 -5.77
CA ARG A 61 3.01 -12.85 -4.61
C ARG A 61 1.78 -11.94 -4.66
N PHE A 62 1.91 -10.76 -5.28
CA PHE A 62 0.84 -9.77 -5.37
C PHE A 62 0.12 -9.75 -6.73
N GLN A 63 0.59 -10.53 -7.71
CA GLN A 63 0.04 -10.62 -9.08
C GLN A 63 -0.16 -9.23 -9.71
N LEU A 64 0.82 -8.34 -9.56
CA LEU A 64 0.75 -7.00 -10.16
C LEU A 64 1.05 -7.07 -11.65
N ASP A 65 0.04 -6.76 -12.47
CA ASP A 65 0.15 -6.70 -13.94
C ASP A 65 0.48 -5.27 -14.43
N HIS A 66 1.50 -4.65 -13.82
CA HIS A 66 1.78 -3.24 -14.06
C HIS A 66 3.10 -3.05 -14.80
N ARG A 67 3.03 -2.42 -15.98
CA ARG A 67 4.19 -1.76 -16.56
C ARG A 67 4.56 -0.61 -15.62
N GLU A 68 5.65 -0.78 -14.88
CA GLU A 68 6.18 0.22 -13.95
C GLU A 68 6.32 1.57 -14.66
N ARG A 69 5.85 2.63 -14.00
CA ARG A 69 5.93 3.99 -14.52
C ARG A 69 6.43 4.88 -13.41
N PRO A 70 7.53 5.62 -13.64
CA PRO A 70 8.07 6.48 -12.61
C PRO A 70 7.03 7.52 -12.17
N GLY A 71 7.04 7.83 -10.88
CA GLY A 71 6.12 8.81 -10.29
C GLY A 71 4.78 8.25 -9.84
N GLN A 72 4.70 6.94 -9.59
CA GLN A 72 3.50 6.30 -9.06
C GLN A 72 3.70 5.77 -7.65
N CYS A 73 2.60 5.78 -6.90
CA CYS A 73 2.46 5.19 -5.57
C CYS A 73 1.37 4.12 -5.60
N GLY A 74 1.47 3.10 -4.74
CA GLY A 74 0.53 2.01 -4.70
C GLY A 74 -0.66 2.32 -3.79
N THR A 75 -1.87 2.18 -4.31
CA THR A 75 -3.12 2.29 -3.54
C THR A 75 -3.82 0.96 -3.39
N LEU A 76 -4.52 0.74 -2.28
CA LEU A 76 -5.40 -0.41 -2.08
C LEU A 76 -6.82 -0.08 -2.54
N ARG A 77 -7.39 -0.98 -3.36
CA ARG A 77 -8.82 -1.00 -3.72
C ARG A 77 -9.27 -2.42 -4.02
N SER A 78 -10.34 -2.89 -3.36
CA SER A 78 -10.99 -4.18 -3.63
C SER A 78 -10.00 -5.36 -3.71
N SER A 79 -9.19 -5.54 -2.66
CA SER A 79 -8.12 -6.55 -2.59
C SER A 79 -7.06 -6.48 -3.70
N ARG A 80 -6.79 -5.30 -4.26
CA ARG A 80 -5.74 -5.10 -5.27
C ARG A 80 -4.92 -3.86 -4.99
N ILE A 81 -3.65 -3.92 -5.37
CA ILE A 81 -2.81 -2.72 -5.45
C ILE A 81 -2.97 -2.11 -6.85
N ILE A 82 -3.34 -0.83 -6.87
CA ILE A 82 -3.53 -0.03 -8.06
C ILE A 82 -2.53 1.13 -8.04
N PRO A 83 -1.64 1.24 -9.05
CA PRO A 83 -0.77 2.40 -9.21
C PRO A 83 -1.59 3.68 -9.39
N GLN A 84 -1.19 4.74 -8.71
CA GLN A 84 -1.79 6.07 -8.81
C GLN A 84 -0.68 7.11 -8.80
N ASP A 85 -0.87 8.21 -9.51
CA ASP A 85 0.12 9.29 -9.54
C ASP A 85 0.24 9.92 -8.15
N TYR A 86 1.46 10.15 -7.66
CA TYR A 86 1.69 10.62 -6.27
C TYR A 86 1.06 11.98 -5.95
N GLY A 87 0.69 12.76 -6.98
CA GLY A 87 0.05 14.07 -6.83
C GLY A 87 -1.43 14.01 -6.47
N LEU A 88 -2.05 12.82 -6.42
CA LEU A 88 -3.46 12.69 -6.07
C LEU A 88 -3.71 12.80 -4.56
N GLU A 89 -4.72 13.59 -4.20
CA GLU A 89 -5.21 13.70 -2.82
C GLU A 89 -6.17 12.55 -2.50
N LEU A 90 -5.63 11.47 -1.93
CA LEU A 90 -6.39 10.28 -1.52
C LEU A 90 -6.27 10.05 -0.01
N GLN A 91 -7.24 9.34 0.57
CA GLN A 91 -7.17 8.87 1.94
C GLN A 91 -6.05 7.82 2.09
N TRP A 92 -5.56 7.59 3.30
CA TRP A 92 -4.50 6.62 3.59
C TRP A 92 -4.85 5.72 4.76
N ILE A 93 -4.18 4.57 4.84
CA ILE A 93 -4.35 3.61 5.93
C ILE A 93 -3.03 3.51 6.69
N CYS A 94 -3.10 3.73 8.02
CA CYS A 94 -1.97 3.49 8.91
C CYS A 94 -2.13 2.13 9.61
N GLN A 95 -1.03 1.39 9.74
CA GLN A 95 -0.93 0.16 10.53
C GLN A 95 0.10 0.33 11.65
N ARG A 96 -0.16 -0.30 12.79
CA ARG A 96 0.82 -0.49 13.86
C ARG A 96 0.76 -1.93 14.33
N GLU A 97 1.83 -2.43 14.91
CA GLU A 97 1.81 -3.73 15.56
C GLU A 97 0.91 -3.71 16.80
N ALA A 98 0.08 -4.73 16.93
CA ALA A 98 -0.72 -4.92 18.13
C ALA A 98 0.18 -5.42 19.26
N ILE A 99 0.21 -4.69 20.38
CA ILE A 99 0.87 -5.15 21.59
C ILE A 99 -0.05 -6.18 22.25
N LYS A 100 0.38 -7.44 22.31
CA LYS A 100 -0.29 -8.42 23.18
C LYS A 100 0.10 -8.09 24.62
N LEU A 101 -0.90 -7.71 25.41
CA LEU A 101 -0.80 -7.54 26.85
C LEU A 101 -0.70 -8.89 27.55
#